data_AF-A0A9E5KZJ9-F1
#
_entry.id   AF-A0A9E5KZJ9-F1
#
_cell.length_a   1.000
_cell.length_b   1.000
_cell.length_c   1.000
_cell.angle_alpha   90.00
_cell.angle_beta   90.00
_cell.angle_gamma   90.00
#
_symmetry.space_group_name_H-M   'P 1'
#
loop_
_entity.id
_entity.type
_entity.pdbx_description
1 polymer ?
#
loop_
_entity_poly.entity_id
_entity_poly.type
_entity_poly.pdbx_seq_one_letter_code
_entity_poly.pdbx_strand_id
1 'polypeptide(L)'
;DLILVMTVNPGFGGQSLIPSTLAKIKELDRIRRERKYQYLISVDGGVNMKTIKDIVSSKADVAVCGSAFFASEDRKQFIKQMQERALS
;
A
#
# COMPACT_ATOMS: atom_id res chain seq x y z
N ASP A 1 -0.06 -6.47 16.05
CA ASP A 1 0.02 -5.01 15.82
C ASP A 1 0.48 -4.67 14.41
N LEU A 2 0.50 -3.39 14.05
CA LEU A 2 0.72 -2.88 12.70
C LEU A 2 1.77 -1.75 12.71
N ILE A 3 2.64 -1.71 11.70
CA ILE A 3 3.44 -0.54 11.35
C ILE A 3 2.85 0.07 10.07
N LEU A 4 2.40 1.32 10.16
CA LEU A 4 1.86 2.07 9.02
C LEU A 4 2.96 2.98 8.43
N VAL A 5 3.19 2.82 7.13
CA VAL A 5 4.12 3.65 6.35
C VAL A 5 3.30 4.62 5.51
N MET A 6 3.42 5.91 5.84
CA MET A 6 2.97 6.98 4.94
C MET A 6 3.86 6.99 3.69
N THR A 7 3.24 6.78 2.54
CA THR A 7 3.87 6.80 1.21
C THR A 7 3.61 8.11 0.46
N VAL A 8 3.03 9.09 1.16
CA VAL A 8 2.81 10.48 0.76
C VAL A 8 3.16 11.39 1.94
N ASN A 9 3.21 12.70 1.72
CA ASN A 9 3.26 13.64 2.82
C ASN A 9 1.90 13.68 3.53
N PRO A 10 1.84 13.58 4.88
CA PRO A 10 0.57 13.62 5.60
C PRO A 10 -0.15 14.96 5.42
N GLY A 11 -1.48 14.95 5.51
CA GLY A 11 -2.32 16.14 5.52
C GLY A 11 -3.51 16.07 4.55
N PHE A 12 -3.28 15.61 3.31
CA PHE A 12 -4.30 15.66 2.26
C PHE A 12 -4.47 14.34 1.51
N GLY A 13 -5.70 14.06 1.07
CA GLY A 13 -6.02 12.95 0.16
C GLY A 13 -5.63 13.24 -1.29
N GLY A 14 -5.66 12.21 -2.13
CA GLY A 14 -5.43 12.33 -3.58
C GLY A 14 -3.97 12.51 -4.01
N GLN A 15 -3.03 12.52 -3.07
CA GLN A 15 -1.60 12.64 -3.37
C GLN A 15 -1.04 11.37 -4.03
N SER A 16 -0.07 11.57 -4.92
CA SER A 16 0.66 10.49 -5.59
C SER A 16 1.67 9.83 -4.66
N LEU A 17 1.78 8.50 -4.74
CA LEU A 17 2.79 7.73 -4.03
C LEU A 17 4.20 8.25 -4.34
N ILE A 18 5.01 8.43 -3.30
CA ILE A 18 6.42 8.82 -3.38
C ILE A 18 7.27 7.54 -3.48
N PRO A 19 7.87 7.20 -4.64
CA PRO A 19 8.47 5.88 -4.88
C PRO A 19 9.57 5.46 -3.89
N SER A 20 10.36 6.42 -3.41
CA SER A 20 11.43 6.16 -2.43
C SER A 20 10.90 5.59 -1.11
N THR A 21 9.63 5.82 -0.78
CA THR A 21 9.02 5.28 0.44
C THR A 21 8.82 3.77 0.41
N LEU A 22 8.78 3.15 -0.78
CA LEU A 22 8.69 1.70 -0.92
C LEU A 22 9.96 0.98 -0.40
N ALA A 23 11.11 1.66 -0.40
CA ALA A 23 12.33 1.12 0.20
C ALA A 23 12.19 0.94 1.72
N LYS A 24 11.46 1.83 2.41
CA LYS A 24 11.18 1.70 3.85
C LYS A 24 10.37 0.44 4.15
N ILE A 25 9.43 0.06 3.28
CA ILE A 25 8.60 -1.14 3.42
C ILE A 25 9.46 -2.40 3.31
N LYS A 26 10.32 -2.46 2.29
CA LYS A 26 11.26 -3.58 2.11
C LYS A 26 12.19 -3.75 3.31
N GLU A 27 12.67 -2.64 3.87
CA GLU A 27 13.52 -2.67 5.06
C GLU A 27 12.76 -3.16 6.31
N LEU A 28 11.51 -2.73 6.49
CA LEU A 28 10.66 -3.26 7.57
C LEU A 28 10.41 -4.76 7.41
N ASP A 29 10.14 -5.26 6.20
CA ASP A 29 9.98 -6.70 5.96
C ASP A 29 11.28 -7.48 6.28
N ARG A 30 12.44 -6.94 5.91
CA ARG A 30 13.75 -7.52 6.25
C ARG A 30 13.92 -7.63 7.77
N ILE A 31 13.72 -6.53 8.50
CA ILE A 31 13.81 -6.48 9.97
C ILE A 31 12.81 -7.46 10.61
N ARG A 32 11.57 -7.49 10.11
CA ARG A 32 10.51 -8.40 10.59
C ARG A 32 10.96 -9.85 10.51
N ARG A 33 11.49 -10.27 9.36
CA ARG A 33 11.96 -11.65 9.12
C ARG A 33 13.16 -12.01 9.99
N GLU A 34 14.18 -11.16 10.02
CA GLU A 34 15.42 -11.42 10.79
C GLU A 34 15.14 -11.56 12.29
N ARG A 35 14.23 -10.74 12.82
CA ARG A 35 13.91 -10.71 14.25
C ARG A 35 12.69 -11.56 14.62
N LYS A 36 12.09 -12.26 13.64
CA LYS A 36 10.90 -13.10 13.81
C LYS A 36 9.71 -12.35 14.41
N TYR A 37 9.58 -11.05 14.10
CA TYR A 37 8.42 -10.27 14.53
C TYR A 37 7.16 -10.65 13.73
N GLN A 38 6.00 -10.36 14.31
CA GLN A 38 4.68 -10.74 13.78
C GLN A 38 3.82 -9.52 13.39
N TYR A 39 4.40 -8.31 13.31
CA TYR A 39 3.64 -7.13 12.91
C TYR A 39 3.29 -7.18 11.41
N LEU A 40 2.17 -6.54 11.08
CA LEU A 40 1.79 -6.24 9.70
C LEU A 40 2.46 -4.94 9.25
N ILE A 41 2.69 -4.78 7.95
CA ILE A 41 3.19 -3.57 7.31
C ILE A 41 2.08 -3.01 6.42
N SER A 42 1.59 -1.82 6.76
CA SER A 42 0.53 -1.12 6.03
C SER A 42 1.08 0.04 5.23
N VAL A 43 0.52 0.25 4.04
CA VAL A 43 0.79 1.39 3.18
C VAL A 43 -0.40 2.33 3.17
N ASP A 44 -0.14 3.60 3.47
CA ASP A 44 -1.15 4.66 3.45
C ASP A 44 -0.69 5.84 2.57
N GLY A 45 -1.50 6.14 1.55
CA GLY A 45 -1.29 7.22 0.60
C GLY A 45 -0.92 6.75 -0.82
N GLY A 46 -1.64 7.27 -1.82
CA GLY A 46 -1.34 6.99 -3.22
C GLY A 46 -1.66 5.56 -3.70
N VAL A 47 -2.51 4.81 -2.97
CA VAL A 47 -2.95 3.46 -3.34
C VAL A 47 -4.01 3.51 -4.44
N ASN A 48 -3.72 2.92 -5.61
CA ASN A 48 -4.62 2.84 -6.77
C ASN A 48 -4.16 1.75 -7.76
N MET A 49 -4.87 1.61 -8.90
CA MET A 49 -4.60 0.62 -9.95
C MET A 49 -3.20 0.65 -10.54
N LYS A 50 -2.53 1.81 -10.51
CA LYS A 50 -1.18 2.00 -11.05
C LYS A 50 -0.12 1.61 -10.03
N THR A 51 -0.38 1.79 -8.73
CA THR A 51 0.61 1.63 -7.66
C THR A 51 0.49 0.31 -6.91
N ILE A 52 -0.65 -0.38 -6.98
CA ILE A 52 -0.90 -1.59 -6.18
C ILE A 52 0.15 -2.69 -6.44
N LYS A 53 0.61 -2.86 -7.67
CA LYS A 53 1.61 -3.88 -8.02
C LYS A 53 2.96 -3.58 -7.36
N ASP A 54 3.39 -2.33 -7.35
CA ASP A 54 4.64 -1.91 -6.70
C ASP A 54 4.55 -2.03 -5.18
N ILE A 55 3.38 -1.71 -4.61
CA ILE A 55 3.09 -1.86 -3.17
C ILE A 55 3.21 -3.33 -2.75
N VAL A 56 2.56 -4.25 -3.46
CA VAL A 56 2.68 -5.69 -3.16
C VAL A 56 4.11 -6.18 -3.36
N SER A 57 4.78 -5.75 -4.43
CA SER A 57 6.18 -6.07 -4.70
C SER A 57 7.12 -5.59 -3.59
N SER A 58 6.74 -4.54 -2.85
CA SER A 58 7.48 -4.03 -1.69
C SER A 58 7.29 -4.84 -0.39
N LYS A 59 6.45 -5.88 -0.40
CA LYS A 59 6.13 -6.76 0.74
C LYS A 59 5.22 -6.14 1.81
N ALA A 60 4.39 -5.17 1.41
CA ALA A 60 3.30 -4.69 2.25
C ALA A 60 2.22 -5.78 2.42
N ASP A 61 1.62 -5.87 3.61
CA ASP A 61 0.54 -6.81 3.91
C ASP A 61 -0.84 -6.14 3.79
N VAL A 62 -0.92 -4.83 4.04
CA VAL A 62 -2.15 -4.04 4.03
C VAL A 62 -1.97 -2.80 3.15
N ALA A 63 -2.96 -2.51 2.31
CA ALA A 63 -3.00 -1.30 1.49
C ALA A 63 -4.26 -0.48 1.83
N VAL A 64 -4.07 0.76 2.26
CA VAL A 64 -5.16 1.67 2.65
C VAL A 64 -5.66 2.42 1.42
N CYS A 65 -6.84 2.04 0.93
CA CYS A 65 -7.50 2.68 -0.21
C CYS A 65 -8.38 3.84 0.25
N GLY A 66 -8.01 5.06 -0.14
CA GLY A 66 -8.78 6.29 0.11
C GLY A 66 -9.39 6.87 -1.16
N SER A 67 -8.92 8.05 -1.56
CA SER A 67 -9.49 8.88 -2.63
C SER A 67 -9.79 8.12 -3.93
N ALA A 68 -8.91 7.22 -4.38
CA ALA A 68 -9.11 6.46 -5.62
C ALA A 68 -10.34 5.54 -5.58
N PHE A 69 -10.63 4.93 -4.43
CA PHE A 69 -11.80 4.08 -4.24
C PHE A 69 -13.09 4.92 -4.20
N PHE A 70 -13.08 6.03 -3.46
CA PHE A 70 -14.27 6.87 -3.33
C PHE A 70 -14.62 7.64 -4.62
N ALA A 71 -13.62 7.94 -5.45
CA ALA A 71 -13.81 8.54 -6.77
C ALA A 71 -14.23 7.53 -7.85
N SER A 72 -14.20 6.22 -7.57
CA SER A 72 -14.63 5.21 -8.54
C SER A 72 -16.14 5.17 -8.69
N GLU A 73 -16.62 5.17 -9.93
CA GLU A 73 -18.05 5.01 -10.27
C GLU A 73 -18.58 3.64 -9.85
N ASP A 74 -17.80 2.57 -10.09
CA ASP A 74 -18.11 1.21 -9.63
C ASP A 74 -17.05 0.69 -8.65
N ARG A 75 -17.36 0.86 -7.37
CA ARG A 75 -16.54 0.41 -6.25
C ARG A 75 -16.35 -1.11 -6.19
N LYS A 76 -17.32 -1.90 -6.65
CA LYS A 76 -17.19 -3.36 -6.69
C LYS A 76 -16.19 -3.78 -7.75
N GLN A 77 -16.30 -3.18 -8.95
CA GLN A 77 -15.34 -3.41 -10.03
C GLN A 77 -13.94 -2.95 -9.63
N PHE A 78 -13.82 -1.82 -8.94
CA PHE A 78 -12.55 -1.34 -8.42
C PHE A 78 -11.89 -2.36 -7.47
N ILE A 79 -12.62 -2.92 -6.51
CA ILE A 79 -12.06 -3.93 -5.59
C ILE A 79 -11.57 -5.15 -6.38
N LYS A 80 -12.38 -5.65 -7.32
CA LYS A 80 -12.02 -6.82 -8.14
C LYS A 80 -10.72 -6.58 -8.92
N GLN A 81 -10.62 -5.46 -9.62
CA GLN A 81 -9.42 -5.10 -10.40
C GLN A 81 -8.19 -4.88 -9.51
N MET A 82 -8.36 -4.29 -8.32
CA MET A 82 -7.26 -4.14 -7.36
C MET A 82 -6.73 -5.50 -6.91
N GLN A 83 -7.62 -6.45 -6.59
CA GLN A 83 -7.24 -7.80 -6.19
C GLN A 83 -6.55 -8.57 -7.32
N GLU A 84 -7.09 -8.50 -8.54
CA GLU A 84 -6.47 -9.12 -9.73
C GLU A 84 -5.05 -8.61 -9.95
N ARG A 85 -4.85 -7.29 -9.92
CA ARG A 85 -3.53 -6.67 -10.09
C ARG A 85 -2.56 -6.93 -8.95
N ALA A 86 -3.07 -7.07 -7.73
CA ALA A 86 -2.27 -7.38 -6.55
C ALA A 86 -1.71 -8.82 -6.59
N LEU A 87 -2.45 -9.74 -7.21
CA LEU A 87 -2.12 -11.18 -7.25
C LEU A 87 -1.42 -11.62 -8.55
N SER A 88 -1.29 -10.74 -9.53
CA SER A 88 -0.64 -10.98 -10.84
C SER A 88 0.80 -10.51 -10.90
#